data_AF-A0A1H3NFB9-F1
#
_entry.id   AF-A0A1H3NFB9-F1
#
_cell.length_a   1.000
_cell.length_b   1.000
_cell.length_c   1.000
_cell.angle_alpha   90.00
_cell.angle_beta   90.00
_cell.angle_gamma   90.00
#
_symmetry.space_group_name_H-M   'P 1'
#
loop_
_entity.id
_entity.type
_entity.pdbx_description
1 polymer ?
#
loop_
_entity_poly.entity_id
_entity_poly.type
_entity_poly.pdbx_seq_one_letter_code
_entity_poly.pdbx_strand_id
1 'polypeptide(L)'
;MAEDAHEQSHEHKEDGIRAHQEGAEALTPWVGWVLAPAAWALHQGIGYAMVPWLCGTQRVWPYHALTAFAVAICAIGAATAVHALHRSQKIRPERSAQRMRMMALVGLMFCGAAFGGIAVEYVGVFYISVCAGVDQ
;
A
#
# COMPACT_ATOMS: atom_id res chain seq x y z
N MET A 1 7.29 18.78 48.12
CA MET A 1 8.06 19.67 47.23
C MET A 1 9.07 18.92 46.34
N ALA A 2 9.88 17.97 46.84
CA ALA A 2 10.70 17.14 45.95
C ALA A 2 9.92 15.95 45.33
N GLU A 3 8.90 15.42 46.04
CA GLU A 3 8.01 14.35 45.53
C GLU A 3 7.13 14.80 44.36
N ASP A 4 6.57 16.01 44.42
CA ASP A 4 5.66 16.54 43.38
C ASP A 4 6.35 16.73 42.02
N ALA A 5 7.66 17.02 42.01
CA ALA A 5 8.43 17.20 40.79
C ALA A 5 8.72 15.86 40.07
N HIS A 6 8.75 14.75 40.80
CA HIS A 6 8.99 13.43 40.23
C HIS A 6 7.70 12.87 39.61
N GLU A 7 6.54 13.15 40.20
CA GLU A 7 5.23 12.72 39.70
C GLU A 7 4.86 13.42 38.37
N GLN A 8 5.09 14.74 38.28
CA GLN A 8 4.87 15.50 37.04
C GLN A 8 5.78 15.06 35.88
N SER A 9 7.00 14.57 36.17
CA SER A 9 7.91 14.08 35.14
C SER A 9 7.46 12.74 34.54
N HIS A 10 6.77 11.90 35.33
CA HIS A 10 6.22 10.64 34.86
C HIS A 10 4.96 10.84 34.00
N GLU A 11 4.03 11.70 34.43
CA GLU A 11 2.83 12.03 33.63
C GLU A 11 3.19 12.58 32.25
N HIS A 12 4.13 13.54 32.19
CA HIS A 12 4.49 14.17 30.92
C HIS A 12 5.17 13.21 29.94
N LYS A 13 5.86 12.18 30.46
CA LYS A 13 6.48 11.13 29.64
C LYS A 13 5.46 10.11 29.13
N GLU A 14 4.46 9.76 29.92
CA GLU A 14 3.37 8.87 29.51
C GLU A 14 2.48 9.51 28.44
N ASP A 15 2.17 10.80 28.58
CA ASP A 15 1.39 11.56 27.60
C ASP A 15 2.10 11.65 26.24
N GLY A 16 3.42 11.87 26.25
CA GLY A 16 4.23 11.91 25.02
C GLY A 16 4.26 10.57 24.28
N ILE A 17 4.35 9.45 25.01
CA ILE A 17 4.34 8.10 24.41
C ILE A 17 2.97 7.80 23.79
N ARG A 18 1.89 8.19 24.47
CA ARG A 18 0.52 7.98 24.00
C ARG A 18 0.21 8.77 22.74
N ALA A 19 0.60 10.05 22.67
CA ALA A 19 0.42 10.89 21.49
C ALA A 19 1.14 10.32 20.25
N HIS A 20 2.35 9.75 20.43
CA HIS A 20 3.10 9.13 19.35
C HIS A 20 2.43 7.85 18.82
N GLN A 21 1.84 7.03 19.71
CA GLN A 21 1.08 5.85 19.32
C GLN A 21 -0.19 6.23 18.56
N GLU A 22 -0.94 7.22 19.03
CA GLU A 22 -2.16 7.70 18.37
C GLU A 22 -1.87 8.26 16.97
N GLY A 23 -0.73 8.95 16.79
CA GLY A 23 -0.28 9.45 15.49
C GLY A 23 0.08 8.33 14.50
N ALA A 24 0.84 7.32 14.94
CA ALA A 24 1.19 6.17 14.10
C ALA A 24 -0.06 5.34 13.73
N GLU A 25 -0.99 5.18 14.66
CA GLU A 25 -2.27 4.50 14.42
C GLU A 25 -3.15 5.25 13.43
N ALA A 26 -3.14 6.59 13.46
CA ALA A 26 -3.89 7.39 12.51
C ALA A 26 -3.34 7.31 11.07
N LEU A 27 -2.03 7.10 10.91
CA LEU A 27 -1.36 7.02 9.61
C LEU A 27 -1.42 5.63 8.97
N THR A 28 -1.46 4.57 9.77
CA THR A 28 -1.44 3.18 9.27
C THR A 28 -2.52 2.89 8.20
N PRO A 29 -3.78 3.35 8.30
CA PRO A 29 -4.81 3.10 7.29
C PRO A 29 -4.54 3.81 5.95
N TRP A 30 -3.78 4.92 5.96
CA TRP A 30 -3.44 5.67 4.73
C TRP A 30 -2.46 4.93 3.84
N VAL A 31 -1.68 4.02 4.41
CA VAL A 31 -0.69 3.23 3.69
C VAL A 31 -1.37 2.46 2.54
N GLY A 32 -2.47 1.75 2.81
CA GLY A 32 -3.22 1.03 1.77
C GLY A 32 -3.85 1.96 0.71
N TRP A 33 -4.30 3.15 1.12
CA TRP A 33 -4.88 4.14 0.21
C TRP A 33 -3.87 4.72 -0.78
N VAL A 34 -2.63 4.91 -0.36
CA VAL A 34 -1.58 5.51 -1.19
C VAL A 34 -0.84 4.43 -1.97
N LEU A 35 -0.47 3.32 -1.31
CA LEU A 35 0.36 2.29 -1.95
C LEU A 35 -0.34 1.64 -3.14
N ALA A 36 -1.64 1.35 -3.08
CA ALA A 36 -2.30 0.63 -4.17
C ALA A 36 -2.42 1.45 -5.47
N PRO A 37 -2.94 2.70 -5.47
CA PRO A 37 -2.91 3.56 -6.65
C PRO A 37 -1.48 3.86 -7.11
N ALA A 38 -0.53 4.04 -6.20
CA ALA A 38 0.86 4.26 -6.56
C ALA A 38 1.48 3.03 -7.25
N ALA A 39 1.24 1.81 -6.77
CA ALA A 39 1.70 0.59 -7.42
C ALA A 39 1.14 0.45 -8.83
N TRP A 40 -0.18 0.69 -8.98
CA TRP A 40 -0.83 0.64 -10.28
C TRP A 40 -0.29 1.70 -11.24
N ALA A 41 -0.20 2.97 -10.80
CA ALA A 41 0.35 4.05 -11.62
C ALA A 41 1.82 3.82 -12.00
N LEU A 42 2.61 3.26 -11.09
CA LEU A 42 4.01 2.92 -11.34
C LEU A 42 4.14 1.77 -12.34
N HIS A 43 3.31 0.73 -12.21
CA HIS A 43 3.27 -0.38 -13.16
C HIS A 43 2.88 0.09 -14.56
N GLN A 44 1.86 0.96 -14.67
CA GLN A 44 1.42 1.53 -15.95
C GLN A 44 2.45 2.49 -16.55
N GLY A 45 2.96 3.44 -15.75
CA GLY A 45 3.91 4.44 -16.22
C GLY A 45 5.23 3.83 -16.67
N ILE A 46 5.82 2.96 -15.84
CA ILE A 46 7.08 2.29 -16.18
C ILE A 46 6.83 1.26 -17.29
N GLY A 47 5.74 0.48 -17.21
CA GLY A 47 5.38 -0.51 -18.23
C GLY A 47 5.27 0.11 -19.62
N TYR A 48 4.60 1.25 -19.73
CA TYR A 48 4.50 2.01 -20.99
C TYR A 48 5.88 2.51 -21.46
N ALA A 49 6.67 3.11 -20.57
CA ALA A 49 8.00 3.62 -20.92
C ALA A 49 8.98 2.52 -21.35
N MET A 50 8.77 1.28 -20.90
CA MET A 50 9.62 0.14 -21.24
C MET A 50 9.36 -0.44 -22.63
N VAL A 51 8.21 -0.17 -23.26
CA VAL A 51 7.80 -0.80 -24.54
C VAL A 51 8.88 -0.72 -25.62
N PRO A 52 9.47 0.46 -25.94
CA PRO A 52 10.49 0.55 -27.00
C PRO A 52 11.72 -0.32 -26.72
N TRP A 53 12.12 -0.37 -25.44
CA TRP A 53 13.29 -1.13 -25.02
C TRP A 53 13.03 -2.64 -25.01
N LEU A 54 11.83 -3.06 -24.59
CA LEU A 54 11.38 -4.45 -24.66
C LEU A 54 11.35 -4.95 -26.11
N CYS A 55 10.87 -4.11 -27.04
CA CYS A 55 10.83 -4.47 -28.46
C CYS A 55 12.21 -4.47 -29.12
N GLY A 56 13.13 -3.58 -28.72
CA GLY A 56 14.51 -3.58 -29.22
C GLY A 56 15.37 -4.73 -28.71
N THR A 57 15.18 -5.17 -27.46
CA THR A 57 15.98 -6.25 -26.86
C THR A 57 15.34 -7.63 -26.93
N GLN A 58 14.04 -7.72 -27.24
CA GLN A 58 13.20 -8.92 -27.17
C GLN A 58 13.26 -9.65 -25.81
N ARG A 59 13.59 -8.94 -24.74
CA ARG A 59 13.69 -9.50 -23.38
C ARG A 59 12.48 -9.12 -22.56
N VAL A 60 11.62 -10.09 -22.26
CA VAL A 60 10.40 -9.88 -21.46
C VAL A 60 10.62 -9.90 -19.94
N TRP A 61 11.72 -10.49 -19.47
CA TRP A 61 12.05 -10.61 -18.03
C TRP A 61 11.91 -9.32 -17.20
N PRO A 62 12.34 -8.16 -17.68
CA PRO A 62 12.23 -6.90 -16.95
C PRO A 62 10.78 -6.50 -16.66
N TYR A 63 9.85 -6.82 -17.56
CA TYR A 63 8.42 -6.60 -17.34
C TYR A 63 7.86 -7.53 -16.26
N HIS A 64 8.31 -8.79 -16.21
CA HIS A 64 7.99 -9.72 -15.12
C HIS A 64 8.49 -9.20 -13.77
N ALA A 65 9.71 -8.65 -13.72
CA ALA A 65 10.27 -8.05 -12.51
C ALA A 65 9.46 -6.83 -12.04
N LEU A 66 9.08 -5.94 -12.95
CA LEU A 66 8.21 -4.80 -12.64
C LEU A 66 6.84 -5.24 -12.11
N THR A 67 6.24 -6.24 -12.74
CA THR A 67 4.94 -6.79 -12.33
C THR A 67 5.03 -7.41 -10.94
N ALA A 68 6.05 -8.24 -10.68
CA ALA A 68 6.28 -8.83 -9.37
C ALA A 68 6.47 -7.77 -8.28
N PHE A 69 7.21 -6.70 -8.59
CA PHE A 69 7.40 -5.57 -7.68
C PHE A 69 6.09 -4.83 -7.37
N ALA A 70 5.30 -4.51 -8.39
CA ALA A 70 4.01 -3.84 -8.21
C ALA A 70 3.03 -4.70 -7.38
N VAL A 71 2.96 -6.00 -7.66
CA VAL A 71 2.17 -6.97 -6.88
C VAL A 71 2.65 -7.03 -5.44
N ALA A 72 3.96 -7.02 -5.18
CA ALA A 72 4.49 -7.01 -3.82
C ALA A 72 4.07 -5.75 -3.05
N ILE A 73 4.06 -4.58 -3.70
CA ILE A 73 3.54 -3.34 -3.10
C ILE A 73 2.05 -3.48 -2.76
N CYS A 74 1.22 -4.01 -3.67
CA CYS A 74 -0.20 -4.27 -3.39
C CYS A 74 -0.38 -5.25 -2.22
N ALA A 75 0.45 -6.29 -2.12
CA ALA A 75 0.41 -7.26 -1.03
C ALA A 75 0.77 -6.62 0.32
N ILE A 76 1.78 -5.74 0.35
CA ILE A 76 2.13 -4.96 1.56
C ILE A 76 0.97 -4.03 1.94
N GLY A 77 0.37 -3.32 0.99
CA GLY A 77 -0.81 -2.48 1.21
C GLY A 77 -1.99 -3.26 1.77
N ALA A 78 -2.27 -4.45 1.21
CA ALA A 78 -3.33 -5.33 1.70
C ALA A 78 -3.02 -5.86 3.11
N ALA A 79 -1.78 -6.31 3.37
CA ALA A 79 -1.37 -6.82 4.67
C ALA A 79 -1.49 -5.75 5.77
N THR A 80 -1.08 -4.52 5.48
CA THR A 80 -1.23 -3.38 6.41
C THR A 80 -2.70 -3.03 6.66
N ALA A 81 -3.56 -3.06 5.63
CA ALA A 81 -5.00 -2.85 5.78
C ALA A 81 -5.66 -3.96 6.62
N VAL A 82 -5.33 -5.24 6.39
CA VAL A 82 -5.82 -6.36 7.20
C VAL A 82 -5.35 -6.26 8.64
N HIS A 83 -4.07 -5.88 8.84
CA HIS A 83 -3.53 -5.67 10.18
C HIS A 83 -4.26 -4.55 10.92
N ALA A 84 -4.51 -3.41 10.25
CA ALA A 84 -5.31 -2.31 10.80
C ALA A 84 -6.74 -2.74 11.13
N LEU A 85 -7.36 -3.57 10.27
CA LEU A 85 -8.71 -4.09 10.49
C LEU A 85 -8.77 -4.99 11.74
N HIS A 86 -7.84 -5.94 11.88
CA HIS A 86 -7.75 -6.79 13.08
C HIS A 86 -7.49 -5.98 14.36
N ARG A 87 -6.63 -4.95 14.29
CA ARG A 87 -6.35 -4.10 15.46
C ARG A 87 -7.56 -3.25 15.85
N SER A 88 -8.32 -2.74 14.89
CA SER A 88 -9.54 -1.95 15.13
C SER A 88 -10.64 -2.71 15.87
N GLN A 89 -10.58 -4.05 15.94
CA GLN A 89 -11.52 -4.85 16.73
C GLN A 89 -11.22 -4.80 18.23
N LYS A 90 -10.00 -4.44 18.62
CA LYS A 90 -9.53 -4.43 20.01
C LYS A 90 -9.61 -3.05 20.68
N ILE A 91 -9.84 -1.98 19.91
CA ILE A 91 -9.83 -0.58 20.40
C ILE A 91 -11.25 -0.15 20.78
N ARG A 92 -11.43 0.41 21.99
CA ARG A 92 -12.60 1.22 22.40
C ARG A 92 -12.11 2.66 22.53
N PRO A 93 -12.74 3.70 21.95
CA PRO A 93 -14.17 3.90 21.67
C PRO A 93 -14.66 3.55 20.24
N GLU A 94 -15.97 3.32 20.10
CA GLU A 94 -16.60 2.78 18.87
C GLU A 94 -16.46 3.70 17.64
N ARG A 95 -16.46 5.04 17.84
CA ARG A 95 -16.42 6.02 16.75
C ARG A 95 -15.07 6.04 16.01
N SER A 96 -13.95 5.94 16.73
CA SER A 96 -12.62 5.87 16.11
C SER A 96 -12.38 4.52 15.44
N ALA A 97 -12.89 3.44 16.03
CA ALA A 97 -12.86 2.11 15.44
C ALA A 97 -13.62 2.05 14.10
N GLN A 98 -14.80 2.65 14.00
CA GLN A 98 -15.58 2.66 12.76
C GLN A 98 -14.86 3.40 11.62
N ARG A 99 -14.22 4.54 11.90
CA ARG A 99 -13.42 5.29 10.90
C ARG A 99 -12.23 4.46 10.41
N MET A 100 -11.50 3.83 11.33
CA MET A 100 -10.35 2.97 10.97
C MET A 100 -10.79 1.76 10.12
N ARG A 101 -11.92 1.12 10.46
CA ARG A 101 -12.48 0.02 9.67
C ARG A 101 -12.86 0.46 8.26
N MET A 102 -13.54 1.58 8.11
CA MET A 102 -13.91 2.11 6.80
C MET A 102 -12.66 2.39 5.96
N MET A 103 -11.65 3.07 6.53
CA MET A 103 -10.41 3.36 5.81
C MET A 103 -9.65 2.09 5.43
N ALA A 104 -9.56 1.11 6.32
CA ALA A 104 -8.92 -0.18 6.05
C ALA A 104 -9.64 -0.96 4.94
N LEU A 105 -10.98 -1.00 4.96
CA LEU A 105 -11.78 -1.67 3.93
C LEU A 105 -11.61 -1.01 2.55
N VAL A 106 -11.62 0.32 2.50
CA VAL A 106 -11.37 1.04 1.24
C VAL A 106 -9.93 0.82 0.75
N GLY A 107 -8.95 0.83 1.65
CA GLY A 107 -7.57 0.50 1.30
C GLY A 107 -7.44 -0.92 0.74
N LEU A 108 -8.13 -1.89 1.34
CA LEU A 108 -8.16 -3.27 0.87
C LEU A 108 -8.85 -3.40 -0.50
N MET A 109 -9.94 -2.66 -0.71
CA MET A 109 -10.62 -2.58 -2.01
C MET A 109 -9.69 -2.03 -3.09
N PHE A 110 -8.95 -0.95 -2.82
CA PHE A 110 -7.97 -0.42 -3.77
C PHE A 110 -6.83 -1.40 -4.03
N CYS A 111 -6.31 -2.08 -3.01
CA CYS A 111 -5.29 -3.11 -3.20
C CYS A 111 -5.80 -4.25 -4.09
N GLY A 112 -7.02 -4.71 -3.86
CA GLY A 112 -7.67 -5.75 -4.68
C GLY A 112 -7.89 -5.29 -6.12
N ALA A 113 -8.37 -4.06 -6.32
CA ALA A 113 -8.58 -3.49 -7.65
C ALA A 113 -7.26 -3.32 -8.41
N ALA A 114 -6.23 -2.76 -7.77
CA ALA A 114 -4.91 -2.60 -8.37
C ALA A 114 -4.28 -3.95 -8.73
N PHE A 115 -4.32 -4.92 -7.81
CA PHE A 115 -3.85 -6.28 -8.07
C PHE A 115 -4.61 -6.93 -9.24
N GLY A 116 -5.94 -6.82 -9.27
CA GLY A 116 -6.77 -7.33 -10.35
C GLY A 116 -6.45 -6.68 -11.69
N GLY A 117 -6.27 -5.36 -11.72
CA GLY A 117 -5.87 -4.61 -12.92
C GLY A 117 -4.52 -5.08 -13.46
N ILE A 118 -3.50 -5.12 -12.60
CA ILE A 118 -2.15 -5.60 -12.95
C ILE A 118 -2.20 -7.05 -13.46
N ALA A 119 -3.00 -7.92 -12.83
CA ALA A 119 -3.12 -9.31 -13.25
C ALA A 119 -3.77 -9.45 -14.63
N VAL A 120 -4.84 -8.68 -14.91
CA VAL A 120 -5.50 -8.68 -16.22
C VAL A 120 -4.56 -8.17 -17.32
N GLU A 121 -3.83 -7.08 -17.05
CA GLU A 121 -2.84 -6.52 -17.97
C GLU A 121 -1.70 -7.52 -18.24
N TYR A 122 -1.19 -8.15 -17.18
CA TYR A 122 -0.16 -9.17 -17.29
C TYR A 122 -0.58 -10.36 -18.15
N VAL A 123 -1.82 -10.84 -17.97
CA VAL A 123 -2.40 -11.89 -18.82
C VAL A 123 -2.48 -11.42 -20.27
N GLY A 124 -2.92 -10.17 -20.51
CA GLY A 124 -2.95 -9.59 -21.84
C GLY A 124 -1.59 -9.61 -22.53
N VAL A 125 -0.53 -9.18 -21.83
CA VAL A 125 0.86 -9.19 -22.33
C VAL A 125 1.39 -10.61 -22.58
N PHE A 126 0.91 -11.60 -21.84
CA PHE A 126 1.32 -13.00 -22.04
C PHE A 126 0.74 -13.59 -23.34
N TYR A 127 -0.49 -13.21 -23.70
CA TYR A 127 -1.16 -13.73 -24.91
C TYR A 127 -0.96 -12.86 -26.16
N ILE A 128 -0.80 -11.54 -25.98
CA ILE A 128 -0.65 -10.58 -27.08
C ILE A 128 0.81 -10.11 -27.09
N SER A 129 1.49 -10.32 -28.22
CA SER A 129 2.86 -9.81 -28.39
C SER A 129 2.85 -8.29 -28.26
N VAL A 130 3.59 -7.77 -27.29
CA VAL A 130 3.71 -6.31 -26.99
C VAL A 130 4.27 -5.53 -28.18
N CYS A 131 4.92 -6.22 -29.13
CA CYS A 131 5.53 -5.63 -30.32
C CYS A 131 4.69 -5.85 -31.60
N ALA A 132 3.47 -6.40 -31.50
CA ALA A 132 2.58 -6.50 -32.64
C ALA A 132 2.15 -5.09 -33.10
N GLY A 133 2.68 -4.63 -34.23
CA GLY A 133 2.40 -3.30 -34.81
C GLY A 133 3.50 -2.26 -34.67
N VAL A 134 4.65 -2.62 -34.09
CA VAL A 134 5.88 -1.81 -34.23
C VAL A 134 6.64 -2.37 -35.43
N ASP A 135 6.50 -1.73 -36.60
CA ASP A 135 7.28 -2.05 -37.79
C ASP A 135 8.78 -1.89 -37.43
N GLN A 136 9.55 -2.98 -37.56
CA GLN A 136 11.01 -2.99 -37.36
C GLN A 136 11.75 -2.44 -38.58
#